data_AF-A0A1U7SFH3-F1
#
_entry.id   AF-A0A1U7SFH3-F1
#
_cell.length_a   1.000
_cell.length_b   1.000
_cell.length_c   1.000
_cell.angle_alpha   90.00
_cell.angle_beta   90.00
_cell.angle_gamma   90.00
#
_symmetry.space_group_name_H-M   'P 1'
#
loop_
_entity.id
_entity.type
_entity.pdbx_description
1 polymer ?
#
loop_
_entity_poly.entity_id
_entity_poly.type
_entity_poly.pdbx_seq_one_letter_code
_entity_poly.pdbx_strand_id
1 'polypeptide(L)'
;MGLPVLLGCVSLWAGLALAKVGSFSSCQKYLYKKAEPEGFNTQHTAKICQKYDNAYHYATLYDKESRTPRWSAYMLTVKSCENQPQRRKKWFVEPQLLGEHKSPEMRTEEYSGLTLEQLQSAQAISRDYENTNYDRGQLNPNSFQYDSGSTATFTLTNTVPMNHCFNQMHWRKLEESLRDKLKQNCLNEGGTAYLVTGAVAGTEKIPKKDDQEWDRQRTYNRVAVASHIWTAVCCDNANNNLKFSFAILAENKEESKLRFFSVKQLNKKLQEMYSTQNIRVLADDCNAQSQKTQEVLSAIKQDLYSAFWDLILNLYHQVLPSDKRKNLDKETTKVMKSRNVNQGKLQLGSIEIIQEVDSTKDWHKLFVKAYEQDSLSCMLSHATDATGLAYTSGTSGRMCAFQKQKHLPGSDVSAQGYRCFGQACGKHNEKPYSWCYISANKDWDYCCTEKCMKDYKCARGDGGTATCSPQYSSVTVKGHQCRADFPCGLYHQSYYWCYTDYKQNWDYCCAPHHYCGKHDYSYQWCYVGGQTKDWQYCKA
;
A
#
# COMPACT_ATOMS: atom_id res chain seq x y z
N MET A 1 -49.53 62.33 40.00
CA MET A 1 -50.08 61.99 38.67
C MET A 1 -49.21 62.69 37.64
N GLY A 2 -48.48 62.09 36.70
CA GLY A 2 -48.15 60.71 36.36
C GLY A 2 -46.98 60.78 35.36
N LEU A 3 -45.94 59.98 35.56
CA LEU A 3 -44.65 60.02 34.85
C LEU A 3 -44.78 59.70 33.35
N PRO A 4 -43.88 60.22 32.48
CA PRO A 4 -43.73 59.73 31.13
C PRO A 4 -42.99 58.38 31.15
N VAL A 5 -43.61 57.35 30.58
CA VAL A 5 -43.06 55.99 30.46
C VAL A 5 -42.02 55.97 29.35
N LEU A 6 -40.75 55.80 29.73
CA LEU A 6 -39.68 55.37 28.83
C LEU A 6 -39.95 53.92 28.42
N LEU A 7 -40.48 53.72 27.21
CA LEU A 7 -40.45 52.41 26.54
C LEU A 7 -39.02 52.11 26.12
N GLY A 8 -38.26 51.50 27.04
CA GLY A 8 -37.03 50.82 26.72
C GLY A 8 -37.32 49.61 25.83
N CYS A 9 -36.94 49.70 24.55
CA CYS A 9 -36.75 48.52 23.72
C CYS A 9 -35.59 47.72 24.29
N VAL A 10 -35.89 46.80 25.21
CA VAL A 10 -34.99 45.69 25.55
C VAL A 10 -34.93 44.83 24.30
N SER A 11 -33.94 45.08 23.45
CA SER A 11 -33.54 44.15 22.41
C SER A 11 -33.04 42.89 23.12
N LEU A 12 -33.94 41.93 23.32
CA LEU A 12 -33.60 40.54 23.55
C LEU A 12 -32.81 40.08 22.32
N TRP A 13 -31.49 40.27 22.39
CA TRP A 13 -30.55 39.44 21.65
C TRP A 13 -30.72 38.03 22.23
N ALA A 14 -31.74 37.32 21.77
CA ALA A 14 -31.76 35.88 21.76
C ALA A 14 -30.55 35.48 20.90
N GLY A 15 -29.40 35.30 21.55
CA GLY A 15 -28.25 34.69 20.94
C GLY A 15 -28.71 33.36 20.38
N LEU A 16 -28.84 33.30 19.06
CA LEU A 16 -29.00 32.06 18.33
C LEU A 16 -27.86 31.16 18.80
N ALA A 17 -28.21 30.15 19.59
CA ALA A 17 -27.29 29.09 19.96
C ALA A 17 -26.84 28.46 18.64
N LEU A 18 -25.64 28.85 18.20
CA LEU A 18 -25.05 28.42 16.94
C LEU A 18 -24.91 26.89 16.94
N ALA A 19 -25.35 26.31 15.83
CA ALA A 19 -25.37 24.89 15.53
C ALA A 19 -24.09 24.16 15.95
N LYS A 20 -24.25 22.97 16.55
CA LYS A 20 -23.14 22.15 17.07
C LYS A 20 -22.65 21.07 16.09
N VAL A 21 -23.25 21.00 14.89
CA VAL A 21 -22.73 20.28 13.73
C VAL A 21 -22.44 21.30 12.64
N GLY A 22 -21.28 21.20 11.98
CA GLY A 22 -20.91 22.13 10.89
C GLY A 22 -19.89 23.21 11.24
N SER A 23 -19.25 23.16 12.41
CA SER A 23 -18.12 24.05 12.75
C SER A 23 -17.03 23.33 13.54
N PHE A 24 -15.78 23.73 13.33
CA PHE A 24 -14.62 23.24 14.10
C PHE A 24 -14.30 24.07 15.34
N SER A 25 -15.18 24.99 15.76
CA SER A 25 -14.96 25.93 16.88
C SER A 25 -14.41 25.26 18.15
N SER A 26 -14.91 24.07 18.50
CA SER A 26 -14.51 23.32 19.71
C SER A 26 -13.17 22.58 19.59
N CYS A 27 -12.62 22.46 18.38
CA CYS A 27 -11.41 21.71 18.09
C CYS A 27 -10.37 22.49 17.25
N GLN A 28 -10.53 23.82 17.14
CA GLN A 28 -9.59 24.70 16.40
C GLN A 28 -8.13 24.56 16.85
N LYS A 29 -7.88 24.21 18.11
CA LYS A 29 -6.52 24.01 18.64
C LYS A 29 -5.74 22.92 17.90
N TYR A 30 -6.43 21.97 17.26
CA TYR A 30 -5.80 20.89 16.48
C TYR A 30 -5.49 21.28 15.03
N LEU A 31 -5.94 22.46 14.61
CA LEU A 31 -5.71 23.01 13.28
C LEU A 31 -4.52 23.97 13.34
N TYR A 32 -3.56 23.79 12.44
CA TYR A 32 -2.41 24.70 12.33
C TYR A 32 -2.92 26.13 12.09
N LYS A 33 -2.44 27.09 12.90
CA LYS A 33 -2.93 28.49 12.91
C LYS A 33 -4.45 28.64 13.05
N LYS A 34 -5.13 27.64 13.64
CA LYS A 34 -6.59 27.57 13.76
C LYS A 34 -7.34 27.62 12.42
N ALA A 35 -6.67 27.30 11.31
CA ALA A 35 -7.24 27.34 9.97
C ALA A 35 -7.58 25.92 9.48
N GLU A 36 -8.80 25.73 8.97
CA GLU A 36 -9.22 24.44 8.42
C GLU A 36 -8.63 24.18 7.03
N PRO A 37 -8.36 22.91 6.67
CA PRO A 37 -8.07 22.55 5.28
C PRO A 37 -9.20 22.97 4.33
N GLU A 38 -8.84 23.65 3.24
CA GLU A 38 -9.78 24.22 2.25
C GLU A 38 -9.86 23.33 1.00
N GLY A 39 -11.01 23.34 0.33
CA GLY A 39 -11.23 22.62 -0.93
C GLY A 39 -11.84 21.24 -0.84
N PHE A 40 -12.07 20.74 0.39
CA PHE A 40 -12.58 19.39 0.62
C PHE A 40 -14.08 19.34 0.94
N ASN A 41 -14.70 20.46 1.34
CA ASN A 41 -16.10 20.52 1.73
C ASN A 41 -17.02 20.30 0.52
N THR A 42 -18.04 19.47 0.71
CA THR A 42 -19.16 19.29 -0.23
C THR A 42 -20.49 19.35 0.54
N GLN A 43 -21.62 19.35 -0.17
CA GLN A 43 -22.95 19.28 0.46
C GLN A 43 -23.17 18.01 1.31
N HIS A 44 -22.35 16.97 1.11
CA HIS A 44 -22.43 15.69 1.84
C HIS A 44 -21.40 15.58 2.98
N THR A 45 -20.54 16.60 3.15
CA THR A 45 -19.54 16.59 4.23
C THR A 45 -20.09 17.10 5.55
N ALA A 46 -19.59 16.54 6.66
CA ALA A 46 -19.87 16.95 8.02
C ALA A 46 -18.57 17.26 8.76
N LYS A 47 -18.53 18.42 9.42
CA LYS A 47 -17.42 18.81 10.31
C LYS A 47 -17.66 18.22 11.69
N ILE A 48 -16.72 17.40 12.17
CA ILE A 48 -16.80 16.70 13.45
C ILE A 48 -15.61 17.12 14.32
N CYS A 49 -15.88 17.68 15.50
CA CYS A 49 -14.90 17.73 16.58
C CYS A 49 -15.03 16.46 17.40
N GLN A 50 -14.05 15.58 17.30
CA GLN A 50 -14.10 14.22 17.84
C GLN A 50 -14.06 14.28 19.36
N LYS A 51 -15.18 13.93 20.00
CA LYS A 51 -15.37 14.08 21.45
C LYS A 51 -15.48 12.72 22.13
N TYR A 52 -14.58 12.48 23.07
CA TYR A 52 -14.56 11.26 23.88
C TYR A 52 -14.17 11.61 25.32
N ASP A 53 -14.83 10.96 26.28
CA ASP A 53 -14.65 11.20 27.71
C ASP A 53 -14.82 12.69 28.07
N ASN A 54 -15.86 13.29 27.48
CA ASN A 54 -16.21 14.71 27.64
C ASN A 54 -15.14 15.71 27.17
N ALA A 55 -14.11 15.26 26.46
CA ALA A 55 -13.04 16.10 25.91
C ALA A 55 -12.95 16.00 24.38
N TYR A 56 -12.62 17.10 23.71
CA TYR A 56 -12.34 17.12 22.27
C TYR A 56 -10.88 16.77 22.00
N HIS A 57 -10.64 15.86 21.06
CA HIS A 57 -9.33 15.25 20.80
C HIS A 57 -8.72 15.57 19.43
N TYR A 58 -9.53 15.76 18.40
CA TYR A 58 -9.08 16.11 17.04
C TYR A 58 -10.26 16.55 16.17
N ALA A 59 -9.97 17.05 14.96
CA ALA A 59 -10.97 17.46 13.98
C ALA A 59 -11.03 16.47 12.82
N THR A 60 -12.23 16.18 12.30
CA THR A 60 -12.43 15.32 11.14
C THR A 60 -13.46 15.95 10.20
N LEU A 61 -13.16 15.97 8.89
CA LEU A 61 -14.15 16.24 7.86
C LEU A 61 -14.62 14.91 7.26
N TYR A 62 -15.83 14.51 7.63
CA TYR A 62 -16.43 13.24 7.23
C TYR A 62 -17.30 13.40 6.00
N ASP A 63 -17.18 12.51 5.01
CA ASP A 63 -18.06 12.48 3.84
C ASP A 63 -19.10 11.39 4.01
N LYS A 64 -20.38 11.80 4.09
CA LYS A 64 -21.50 10.87 4.31
C LYS A 64 -21.78 9.99 3.09
N GLU A 65 -21.40 10.41 1.88
CA GLU A 65 -21.64 9.68 0.64
C GLU A 65 -20.65 8.52 0.46
N SER A 66 -19.37 8.79 0.71
CA SER A 66 -18.32 7.77 0.72
C SER A 66 -18.26 6.99 2.02
N ARG A 67 -18.89 7.51 3.08
CA ARG A 67 -18.84 7.01 4.46
C ARG A 67 -17.42 6.90 5.01
N THR A 68 -16.55 7.81 4.57
CA THR A 68 -15.16 7.90 4.98
C THR A 68 -14.77 9.34 5.28
N PRO A 69 -13.80 9.58 6.18
CA PRO A 69 -13.20 10.90 6.31
C PRO A 69 -12.44 11.29 5.06
N ARG A 70 -12.63 12.54 4.63
CA ARG A 70 -11.75 13.19 3.64
C ARG A 70 -10.40 13.52 4.27
N TRP A 71 -10.43 13.94 5.54
CA TRP A 71 -9.24 14.14 6.37
C TRP A 71 -9.56 14.19 7.86
N SER A 72 -8.55 13.92 8.68
CA SER A 72 -8.50 14.18 10.13
C SER A 72 -7.28 15.06 10.43
N ALA A 73 -7.47 16.11 11.23
CA ALA A 73 -6.43 17.04 11.67
C ALA A 73 -6.22 16.95 13.19
N TYR A 74 -4.98 16.75 13.60
CA TYR A 74 -4.61 16.42 14.97
C TYR A 74 -3.21 16.93 15.31
N MET A 75 -2.90 16.98 16.60
CA MET A 75 -1.55 17.25 17.10
C MET A 75 -0.90 15.94 17.51
N LEU A 76 0.41 15.83 17.33
CA LEU A 76 1.17 14.74 17.92
C LEU A 76 1.34 15.01 19.42
N THR A 77 0.86 14.11 20.25
CA THR A 77 1.02 14.20 21.70
C THR A 77 1.59 12.89 22.21
N VAL A 78 2.91 12.80 22.28
CA VAL A 78 3.62 11.62 22.81
C VAL A 78 4.24 11.96 24.16
N LYS A 79 3.81 11.25 25.22
CA LYS A 79 4.56 11.15 26.48
C LYS A 79 5.33 9.83 26.51
N SER A 80 6.37 9.74 27.34
CA SER A 80 7.05 8.46 27.60
C SER A 80 6.12 7.54 28.39
N CYS A 81 5.33 6.73 27.70
CA CYS A 81 4.58 5.65 28.33
C CYS A 81 4.98 4.33 27.68
N GLU A 82 5.36 3.39 28.54
CA GLU A 82 5.89 2.06 28.20
C GLU A 82 4.79 1.07 27.76
N ASN A 83 3.52 1.47 27.82
CA ASN A 83 2.38 0.62 27.45
C ASN A 83 1.88 0.99 26.05
N GLN A 84 1.98 0.05 25.10
CA GLN A 84 1.35 0.19 23.79
C GLN A 84 -0.19 0.33 23.96
N PRO A 85 -0.85 1.25 23.24
CA PRO A 85 -2.31 1.34 23.29
C PRO A 85 -2.94 0.03 22.82
N GLN A 86 -3.78 -0.58 23.66
CA GLN A 86 -4.41 -1.84 23.31
C GLN A 86 -5.40 -1.68 22.15
N ARG A 87 -5.33 -2.61 21.19
CA ARG A 87 -6.29 -2.70 20.07
C ARG A 87 -7.70 -2.86 20.65
N ARG A 88 -8.61 -1.94 20.34
CA ARG A 88 -10.00 -2.03 20.81
C ARG A 88 -10.82 -2.97 19.93
N LYS A 89 -11.59 -3.84 20.58
CA LYS A 89 -12.55 -4.75 19.92
C LYS A 89 -13.80 -4.02 19.44
N LYS A 90 -14.31 -3.05 20.22
CA LYS A 90 -15.48 -2.23 19.88
C LYS A 90 -15.05 -0.84 19.41
N TRP A 91 -15.49 -0.46 18.21
CA TRP A 91 -15.25 0.86 17.62
C TRP A 91 -16.45 1.78 17.86
N PHE A 92 -16.21 3.07 17.83
CA PHE A 92 -17.21 4.10 18.06
C PHE A 92 -17.87 4.57 16.74
N VAL A 93 -19.05 5.12 16.90
CA VAL A 93 -19.87 5.83 15.92
C VAL A 93 -20.22 7.21 16.46
N GLU A 94 -20.61 8.13 15.58
CA GLU A 94 -20.95 9.52 15.91
C GLU A 94 -22.47 9.74 15.84
N PRO A 95 -23.20 9.78 16.97
CA PRO A 95 -24.65 10.00 16.96
C PRO A 95 -25.05 11.31 16.27
N GLN A 96 -24.22 12.36 16.40
CA GLN A 96 -24.43 13.67 15.77
C GLN A 96 -24.51 13.67 14.23
N LEU A 97 -24.09 12.59 13.55
CA LEU A 97 -24.20 12.50 12.09
C LEU A 97 -25.63 12.30 11.58
N LEU A 98 -26.51 11.74 12.42
CA LEU A 98 -27.93 11.56 12.10
C LEU A 98 -28.71 12.88 12.22
N GLY A 99 -28.33 13.75 13.15
CA GLY A 99 -28.97 15.05 13.34
C GLY A 99 -28.32 15.85 14.47
N GLU A 100 -28.38 17.18 14.37
CA GLU A 100 -27.62 18.08 15.25
C GLU A 100 -28.06 18.05 16.73
N HIS A 101 -29.28 17.58 16.99
CA HIS A 101 -29.83 17.42 18.34
C HIS A 101 -29.28 16.17 19.05
N LYS A 102 -28.54 15.30 18.35
CA LYS A 102 -27.92 14.11 18.95
C LYS A 102 -26.61 14.48 19.66
N SER A 103 -26.21 13.61 20.58
CA SER A 103 -25.00 13.81 21.38
C SER A 103 -23.75 13.93 20.49
N PRO A 104 -22.85 14.90 20.76
CA PRO A 104 -21.55 14.98 20.10
C PRO A 104 -20.51 14.00 20.68
N GLU A 105 -20.85 13.33 21.78
CA GLU A 105 -19.99 12.31 22.39
C GLU A 105 -20.02 11.02 21.55
N MET A 106 -18.86 10.54 21.12
CA MET A 106 -18.76 9.27 20.39
C MET A 106 -19.17 8.10 21.29
N ARG A 107 -19.90 7.14 20.74
CA ARG A 107 -20.45 5.98 21.47
C ARG A 107 -20.25 4.71 20.68
N THR A 108 -20.22 3.55 21.33
CA THR A 108 -20.31 2.28 20.61
C THR A 108 -21.72 2.15 20.05
N GLU A 109 -21.88 1.36 18.99
CA GLU A 109 -23.19 1.15 18.33
C GLU A 109 -24.30 0.81 19.35
N GLU A 110 -24.00 -0.09 20.29
CA GLU A 110 -24.86 -0.52 21.41
C GLU A 110 -25.38 0.65 22.30
N TYR A 111 -24.54 1.66 22.57
CA TYR A 111 -24.86 2.77 23.48
C TYR A 111 -25.09 4.10 22.74
N SER A 112 -25.25 4.04 21.42
CA SER A 112 -25.50 5.23 20.60
C SER A 112 -26.92 5.79 20.76
N GLY A 113 -27.85 4.96 21.23
CA GLY A 113 -29.29 5.27 21.27
C GLY A 113 -29.92 5.36 19.88
N LEU A 114 -29.27 4.78 18.85
CA LEU A 114 -29.73 4.76 17.47
C LEU A 114 -30.00 3.32 17.02
N THR A 115 -31.00 3.15 16.16
CA THR A 115 -31.25 1.86 15.50
C THR A 115 -30.17 1.56 14.46
N LEU A 116 -30.03 0.29 14.09
CA LEU A 116 -29.09 -0.13 13.05
C LEU A 116 -29.35 0.61 11.73
N GLU A 117 -30.62 0.77 11.33
CA GLU A 117 -31.02 1.48 10.11
C GLU A 117 -30.58 2.96 10.14
N GLN A 118 -30.78 3.64 11.27
CA GLN A 118 -30.36 5.04 11.45
C GLN A 118 -28.84 5.21 11.43
N LEU A 119 -28.10 4.30 12.06
CA LEU A 119 -26.63 4.29 11.95
C LEU A 119 -26.22 4.07 10.51
N GLN A 120 -26.87 3.10 9.87
CA GLN A 120 -26.58 2.71 8.51
C GLN A 120 -26.89 3.80 7.48
N SER A 121 -27.87 4.65 7.71
CA SER A 121 -28.18 5.77 6.80
C SER A 121 -27.17 6.90 6.91
N ALA A 122 -26.58 7.11 8.09
CA ALA A 122 -25.76 8.30 8.38
C ALA A 122 -24.24 8.07 8.28
N GLN A 123 -23.75 6.85 8.52
CA GLN A 123 -22.31 6.58 8.63
C GLN A 123 -21.94 5.12 8.37
N ALA A 124 -20.63 4.83 8.37
CA ALA A 124 -20.11 3.47 8.41
C ALA A 124 -20.36 2.82 9.78
N ILE A 125 -20.63 1.52 9.78
CA ILE A 125 -20.75 0.70 11.00
C ILE A 125 -19.69 -0.42 11.02
N SER A 126 -19.48 -1.06 12.16
CA SER A 126 -18.42 -2.07 12.35
C SER A 126 -18.58 -3.22 11.36
N ARG A 127 -19.81 -3.65 11.12
CA ARG A 127 -20.18 -4.71 10.17
C ARG A 127 -19.81 -4.38 8.72
N ASP A 128 -19.66 -3.10 8.35
CA ASP A 128 -19.27 -2.72 6.98
C ASP A 128 -17.83 -3.14 6.64
N TYR A 129 -16.99 -3.35 7.66
CA TYR A 129 -15.58 -3.76 7.54
C TYR A 129 -15.36 -5.25 7.85
N GLU A 130 -16.37 -5.95 8.37
CA GLU A 130 -16.26 -7.36 8.76
C GLU A 130 -16.20 -8.27 7.53
N ASN A 131 -15.31 -9.28 7.58
CA ASN A 131 -15.10 -10.26 6.51
C ASN A 131 -14.78 -9.61 5.16
N THR A 132 -14.03 -8.52 5.19
CA THR A 132 -13.47 -7.87 4.00
C THR A 132 -11.96 -8.03 4.00
N ASN A 133 -11.33 -7.89 2.84
CA ASN A 133 -9.86 -7.91 2.71
C ASN A 133 -9.19 -6.57 3.09
N TYR A 134 -9.93 -5.69 3.77
CA TYR A 134 -9.47 -4.35 4.14
C TYR A 134 -9.37 -4.19 5.65
N ASP A 135 -8.27 -3.56 6.07
CA ASP A 135 -8.10 -3.11 7.43
C ASP A 135 -8.89 -1.82 7.68
N ARG A 136 -9.27 -1.62 8.94
CA ARG A 136 -9.71 -0.33 9.48
C ARG A 136 -8.50 0.60 9.64
N GLY A 137 -8.10 1.27 8.56
CA GLY A 137 -6.96 2.19 8.56
C GLY A 137 -7.32 3.55 9.18
N GLN A 138 -6.70 3.89 10.31
CA GLN A 138 -6.95 5.14 11.02
C GLN A 138 -6.23 6.32 10.34
N LEU A 139 -6.89 7.46 10.18
CA LEU A 139 -6.22 8.68 9.70
C LEU A 139 -5.45 9.39 10.81
N ASN A 140 -6.05 9.51 12.01
CA ASN A 140 -5.32 9.84 13.24
C ASN A 140 -4.96 8.53 13.96
N PRO A 141 -3.68 8.09 13.93
CA PRO A 141 -3.30 6.79 14.49
C PRO A 141 -3.29 6.82 16.01
N ASN A 142 -3.72 5.72 16.64
CA ASN A 142 -3.74 5.61 18.10
C ASN A 142 -2.35 5.84 18.75
N SER A 143 -1.27 5.52 18.03
CA SER A 143 0.13 5.61 18.50
C SER A 143 0.68 7.04 18.49
N PHE A 144 -0.06 8.00 17.94
CA PHE A 144 0.28 9.43 17.93
C PHE A 144 -0.37 10.17 19.11
N GLN A 145 -1.20 9.46 19.86
CA GLN A 145 -2.00 9.97 20.97
C GLN A 145 -1.69 9.18 22.26
N TYR A 146 -2.10 9.72 23.40
CA TYR A 146 -1.95 9.09 24.72
C TYR A 146 -3.29 9.14 25.49
N ASP A 147 -3.39 8.37 26.57
CA ASP A 147 -4.57 8.30 27.45
C ASP A 147 -5.91 8.17 26.70
N SER A 148 -6.91 8.98 27.05
CA SER A 148 -8.23 9.01 26.42
C SER A 148 -8.17 9.45 24.95
N GLY A 149 -7.15 10.21 24.55
CA GLY A 149 -6.93 10.61 23.16
C GLY A 149 -6.62 9.41 22.25
N SER A 150 -5.85 8.43 22.75
CA SER A 150 -5.61 7.19 22.00
C SER A 150 -6.90 6.40 21.81
N THR A 151 -7.74 6.33 22.83
CA THR A 151 -9.07 5.70 22.74
C THR A 151 -9.99 6.42 21.75
N ALA A 152 -9.96 7.75 21.73
CA ALA A 152 -10.78 8.58 20.83
C ALA A 152 -10.49 8.35 19.34
N THR A 153 -9.34 7.75 18.98
CA THR A 153 -9.01 7.42 17.58
C THR A 153 -9.80 6.24 17.01
N PHE A 154 -10.38 5.39 17.87
CA PHE A 154 -11.12 4.18 17.48
C PHE A 154 -12.58 4.45 17.10
N THR A 155 -12.82 5.48 16.29
CA THR A 155 -14.13 5.81 15.70
C THR A 155 -14.12 5.57 14.19
N LEU A 156 -15.22 5.06 13.63
CA LEU A 156 -15.32 4.76 12.20
C LEU A 156 -15.30 6.03 11.33
N THR A 157 -15.60 7.18 11.92
CA THR A 157 -15.45 8.48 11.23
C THR A 157 -14.01 8.92 11.07
N ASN A 158 -13.05 8.29 11.77
CA ASN A 158 -11.60 8.50 11.61
C ASN A 158 -10.94 7.40 10.76
N THR A 159 -11.73 6.56 10.09
CA THR A 159 -11.26 5.31 9.48
C THR A 159 -11.61 5.20 8.01
N VAL A 160 -10.69 4.65 7.22
CA VAL A 160 -10.93 4.27 5.83
C VAL A 160 -10.54 2.80 5.58
N PRO A 161 -11.15 2.11 4.60
CA PRO A 161 -10.68 0.79 4.19
C PRO A 161 -9.29 0.91 3.55
N MET A 162 -8.27 0.37 4.22
CA MET A 162 -6.90 0.31 3.71
C MET A 162 -6.52 -1.14 3.39
N ASN A 163 -5.80 -1.35 2.28
CA ASN A 163 -5.27 -2.66 1.94
C ASN A 163 -4.42 -3.19 3.10
N HIS A 164 -4.56 -4.46 3.43
CA HIS A 164 -3.92 -5.05 4.61
C HIS A 164 -2.39 -4.88 4.62
N CYS A 165 -1.70 -5.28 3.54
CA CYS A 165 -0.25 -5.15 3.42
C CYS A 165 0.17 -3.67 3.45
N PHE A 166 -0.56 -2.80 2.76
CA PHE A 166 -0.32 -1.37 2.79
C PHE A 166 -0.38 -0.81 4.22
N ASN A 167 -1.47 -1.08 4.94
CA ASN A 167 -1.71 -0.56 6.29
C ASN A 167 -0.69 -1.11 7.29
N GLN A 168 -0.50 -2.44 7.34
CA GLN A 168 0.32 -3.10 8.35
C GLN A 168 1.83 -2.97 8.12
N MET A 169 2.27 -2.77 6.88
CA MET A 169 3.68 -2.78 6.51
C MET A 169 4.16 -1.41 6.06
N HIS A 170 3.60 -0.88 4.97
CA HIS A 170 4.13 0.35 4.36
C HIS A 170 3.76 1.59 5.18
N TRP A 171 2.47 1.73 5.49
CA TRP A 171 1.94 2.87 6.20
C TRP A 171 2.34 2.84 7.68
N ARG A 172 2.26 1.66 8.35
CA ARG A 172 2.70 1.51 9.74
C ARG A 172 4.15 1.93 9.97
N LYS A 173 5.08 1.52 9.09
CA LYS A 173 6.49 1.92 9.21
C LYS A 173 6.70 3.41 9.00
N LEU A 174 5.94 4.03 8.10
CA LEU A 174 5.92 5.47 7.95
C LEU A 174 5.41 6.16 9.22
N GLU A 175 4.31 5.68 9.80
CA GLU A 175 3.77 6.20 11.05
C GLU A 175 4.77 6.09 12.21
N GLU A 176 5.45 4.95 12.34
CA GLU A 176 6.50 4.72 13.33
C GLU A 176 7.65 5.74 13.18
N SER A 177 8.20 5.88 11.97
CA SER A 177 9.29 6.84 11.71
C SER A 177 8.83 8.28 11.89
N LEU A 178 7.63 8.64 11.42
CA LEU A 178 7.07 9.98 11.59
C LEU A 178 6.94 10.35 13.06
N ARG A 179 6.35 9.46 13.87
CA ARG A 179 6.19 9.66 15.31
C ARG A 179 7.54 9.92 15.98
N ASP A 180 8.54 9.09 15.69
CA ASP A 180 9.83 9.16 16.35
C ASP A 180 10.62 10.41 15.90
N LYS A 181 10.64 10.71 14.60
CA LYS A 181 11.33 11.89 14.07
C LYS A 181 10.66 13.20 14.48
N LEU A 182 9.33 13.25 14.58
CA LEU A 182 8.63 14.43 15.08
C LEU A 182 8.81 14.64 16.58
N LYS A 183 8.85 13.56 17.37
CA LYS A 183 9.21 13.65 18.79
C LYS A 183 10.60 14.28 18.94
N GLN A 184 11.58 13.75 18.22
CA GLN A 184 12.98 14.19 18.31
C GLN A 184 13.21 15.61 17.77
N ASN A 185 12.67 15.92 16.59
CA ASN A 185 13.04 17.14 15.86
C ASN A 185 12.02 18.27 16.02
N CYS A 186 10.83 18.00 16.56
CA CYS A 186 9.81 19.02 16.79
C CYS A 186 9.53 19.20 18.28
N LEU A 187 9.00 18.17 18.95
CA LEU A 187 8.51 18.30 20.31
C LEU A 187 9.65 18.56 21.31
N ASN A 188 10.75 17.81 21.22
CA ASN A 188 11.93 18.00 22.08
C ASN A 188 12.62 19.36 21.84
N GLU A 189 12.39 19.97 20.68
CA GLU A 189 12.91 21.30 20.29
C GLU A 189 11.96 22.44 20.68
N GLY A 190 10.93 22.16 21.51
CA GLY A 190 9.93 23.13 21.96
C GLY A 190 8.89 23.50 20.88
N GLY A 191 8.83 22.74 19.79
CA GLY A 191 7.83 22.91 18.73
C GLY A 191 6.54 22.15 18.99
N THR A 192 5.51 22.47 18.20
CA THR A 192 4.23 21.77 18.16
C THR A 192 4.04 21.12 16.80
N ALA A 193 3.87 19.80 16.77
CA ALA A 193 3.65 19.05 15.54
C ALA A 193 2.16 18.93 15.22
N TYR A 194 1.72 19.59 14.15
CA TYR A 194 0.40 19.49 13.56
C TYR A 194 0.43 18.54 12.36
N LEU A 195 -0.56 17.66 12.28
CA LEU A 195 -0.71 16.72 11.19
C LEU A 195 -2.13 16.78 10.62
N VAL A 196 -2.22 16.65 9.30
CA VAL A 196 -3.48 16.41 8.59
C VAL A 196 -3.29 15.17 7.75
N THR A 197 -4.01 14.11 8.07
CA THR A 197 -4.01 12.86 7.29
C THR A 197 -5.35 12.73 6.60
N GLY A 198 -5.34 12.39 5.32
CA GLY A 198 -6.53 12.28 4.49
C GLY A 198 -6.49 11.11 3.52
N ALA A 199 -7.64 10.86 2.92
CA ALA A 199 -7.85 9.77 2.00
C ALA A 199 -8.63 10.27 0.78
N VAL A 200 -8.22 9.85 -0.41
CA VAL A 200 -9.00 10.04 -1.64
C VAL A 200 -9.90 8.84 -1.81
N ALA A 201 -11.21 9.03 -1.86
CA ALA A 201 -12.15 7.93 -2.09
C ALA A 201 -11.91 7.30 -3.47
N GLY A 202 -11.89 5.97 -3.53
CA GLY A 202 -11.87 5.19 -4.78
C GLY A 202 -13.29 4.86 -5.25
N THR A 203 -13.36 4.15 -6.38
CA THR A 203 -14.62 3.68 -6.96
C THR A 203 -15.13 2.39 -6.31
N GLU A 204 -14.23 1.60 -5.73
CA GLU A 204 -14.57 0.38 -5.01
C GLU A 204 -15.28 0.70 -3.68
N LYS A 205 -16.30 -0.08 -3.33
CA LYS A 205 -16.98 0.01 -2.04
C LYS A 205 -17.05 -1.36 -1.34
N ILE A 206 -16.98 -1.33 -0.01
CA ILE A 206 -17.16 -2.48 0.87
C ILE A 206 -18.44 -2.33 1.72
N PRO A 207 -19.00 -3.44 2.20
CA PRO A 207 -18.62 -4.81 1.87
C PRO A 207 -19.18 -5.21 0.48
N LYS A 208 -18.47 -6.08 -0.25
CA LYS A 208 -18.88 -6.59 -1.57
C LYS A 208 -19.80 -7.80 -1.43
N LYS A 209 -20.51 -8.17 -2.50
CA LYS A 209 -21.33 -9.40 -2.51
C LYS A 209 -20.49 -10.65 -2.21
N ASP A 210 -19.26 -10.72 -2.72
CA ASP A 210 -18.36 -11.85 -2.50
C ASP A 210 -17.87 -11.97 -1.05
N ASP A 211 -17.92 -10.88 -0.30
CA ASP A 211 -17.59 -10.87 1.14
C ASP A 211 -18.76 -11.49 1.99
N GLN A 212 -19.80 -12.06 1.35
CA GLN A 212 -21.04 -12.54 2.00
C GLN A 212 -20.77 -13.78 2.86
N GLU A 213 -21.18 -13.69 4.12
CA GLU A 213 -21.38 -14.84 5.00
C GLU A 213 -22.83 -15.35 4.85
N TRP A 214 -23.00 -16.67 4.77
CA TRP A 214 -24.26 -17.33 4.41
C TRP A 214 -25.44 -17.05 5.36
N ASP A 215 -25.16 -16.56 6.57
CA ASP A 215 -26.10 -16.35 7.68
C ASP A 215 -26.44 -14.87 7.95
N ARG A 216 -25.91 -13.91 7.18
CA ARG A 216 -26.03 -12.47 7.48
C ARG A 216 -26.73 -11.67 6.39
N GLN A 217 -27.93 -11.17 6.71
CA GLN A 217 -28.52 -10.06 5.95
C GLN A 217 -27.70 -8.78 6.23
N ARG A 218 -27.02 -8.27 5.20
CA ARG A 218 -26.25 -7.02 5.29
C ARG A 218 -26.39 -6.20 4.01
N THR A 219 -26.22 -4.89 4.16
CA THR A 219 -26.24 -3.96 3.03
C THR A 219 -24.82 -3.84 2.47
N TYR A 220 -24.69 -3.92 1.14
CA TYR A 220 -23.40 -3.95 0.43
C TYR A 220 -23.05 -2.58 -0.16
N ASN A 221 -21.80 -2.44 -0.64
CA ASN A 221 -21.30 -1.26 -1.35
C ASN A 221 -21.53 0.05 -0.58
N ARG A 222 -21.23 0.02 0.71
CA ARG A 222 -21.56 1.09 1.67
C ARG A 222 -20.45 2.09 1.85
N VAL A 223 -19.21 1.61 2.03
CA VAL A 223 -18.05 2.41 2.42
C VAL A 223 -17.05 2.40 1.29
N ALA A 224 -16.64 3.56 0.80
CA ALA A 224 -15.66 3.66 -0.27
C ALA A 224 -14.27 3.25 0.21
N VAL A 225 -13.62 2.37 -0.53
CA VAL A 225 -12.21 2.03 -0.35
C VAL A 225 -11.37 3.23 -0.79
N ALA A 226 -10.39 3.63 0.01
CA ALA A 226 -9.51 4.73 -0.40
C ALA A 226 -8.66 4.31 -1.61
N SER A 227 -8.47 5.19 -2.60
CA SER A 227 -7.50 4.97 -3.69
C SER A 227 -6.10 5.41 -3.27
N HIS A 228 -6.01 6.48 -2.48
CA HIS A 228 -4.76 7.06 -2.00
C HIS A 228 -4.91 7.55 -0.58
N ILE A 229 -3.84 7.45 0.20
CA ILE A 229 -3.71 8.01 1.55
C ILE A 229 -2.59 9.05 1.53
N TRP A 230 -2.79 10.16 2.24
CA TRP A 230 -1.79 11.22 2.35
C TRP A 230 -1.73 11.79 3.77
N THR A 231 -0.56 12.31 4.14
CA THR A 231 -0.34 13.04 5.39
C THR A 231 0.47 14.28 5.12
N ALA A 232 0.00 15.44 5.56
CA ALA A 232 0.76 16.68 5.64
C ALA A 232 1.17 16.94 7.09
N VAL A 233 2.39 17.42 7.27
CA VAL A 233 3.02 17.63 8.57
C VAL A 233 3.55 19.05 8.64
N CYS A 234 3.33 19.72 9.77
CA CYS A 234 3.92 21.02 10.09
C CYS A 234 4.42 21.00 11.54
N CYS A 235 5.72 21.23 11.72
CA CYS A 235 6.28 21.56 13.01
C CYS A 235 6.29 23.09 13.16
N ASP A 236 5.43 23.61 14.03
CA ASP A 236 5.41 25.03 14.36
C ASP A 236 6.32 25.29 15.57
N ASN A 237 7.21 26.26 15.45
CA ASN A 237 8.18 26.61 16.49
C ASN A 237 8.39 28.12 16.49
N ALA A 238 8.57 28.76 17.65
CA ALA A 238 8.85 30.20 17.71
C ALA A 238 10.13 30.57 16.92
N ASN A 239 11.13 29.68 16.91
CA ASN A 239 12.31 29.81 16.08
C ASN A 239 12.04 29.32 14.66
N ASN A 240 12.04 30.24 13.69
CA ASN A 240 11.75 29.92 12.29
C ASN A 240 12.75 28.90 11.69
N ASN A 241 14.00 28.86 12.17
CA ASN A 241 15.01 27.89 11.70
C ASN A 241 14.69 26.45 12.14
N LEU A 242 13.86 26.28 13.17
CA LEU A 242 13.39 24.98 13.66
C LEU A 242 12.02 24.60 13.09
N LYS A 243 11.34 25.51 12.36
CA LYS A 243 10.11 25.18 11.61
C LYS A 243 10.43 24.33 10.39
N PHE A 244 9.59 23.34 10.15
CA PHE A 244 9.65 22.52 8.95
C PHE A 244 8.29 21.93 8.61
N SER A 245 8.08 21.61 7.34
CA SER A 245 6.86 20.97 6.87
C SER A 245 7.12 20.09 5.67
N PHE A 246 6.31 19.06 5.50
CA PHE A 246 6.37 18.18 4.35
C PHE A 246 5.08 17.39 4.22
N ALA A 247 4.96 16.62 3.16
CA ALA A 247 3.83 15.76 2.89
C ALA A 247 4.26 14.40 2.35
N ILE A 248 3.45 13.38 2.61
CA ILE A 248 3.57 12.04 2.05
C ILE A 248 2.25 11.68 1.39
N LEU A 249 2.31 10.99 0.25
CA LEU A 249 1.16 10.45 -0.46
C LEU A 249 1.52 9.05 -0.98
N ALA A 250 0.58 8.12 -0.88
CA ALA A 250 0.76 6.73 -1.26
C ALA A 250 -0.54 6.15 -1.83
N GLU A 251 -0.41 5.21 -2.75
CA GLU A 251 -1.53 4.44 -3.31
C GLU A 251 -1.96 3.37 -2.31
N ASN A 252 -3.27 3.15 -2.12
CA ASN A 252 -3.78 2.15 -1.19
C ASN A 252 -3.77 0.74 -1.80
N LYS A 253 -2.59 0.18 -2.00
CA LYS A 253 -2.37 -1.13 -2.63
C LYS A 253 -1.20 -1.85 -1.97
N GLU A 254 -1.14 -3.16 -2.14
CA GLU A 254 -0.12 -4.02 -1.53
C GLU A 254 1.32 -3.52 -1.76
N GLU A 255 1.71 -3.35 -3.03
CA GLU A 255 3.02 -2.78 -3.41
C GLU A 255 2.97 -1.25 -3.55
N SER A 256 2.66 -0.57 -2.46
CA SER A 256 2.56 0.89 -2.48
C SER A 256 3.91 1.59 -2.53
N LYS A 257 3.97 2.70 -3.28
CA LYS A 257 5.13 3.59 -3.33
C LYS A 257 4.85 4.83 -2.48
N LEU A 258 5.59 4.98 -1.38
CA LEU A 258 5.58 6.20 -0.57
C LEU A 258 6.24 7.35 -1.33
N ARG A 259 5.50 8.43 -1.59
CA ARG A 259 6.01 9.62 -2.30
C ARG A 259 6.05 10.81 -1.37
N PHE A 260 7.20 11.47 -1.30
CA PHE A 260 7.44 12.63 -0.46
C PHE A 260 7.30 13.92 -1.27
N PHE A 261 6.63 14.91 -0.70
CA PHE A 261 6.28 16.17 -1.33
C PHE A 261 6.49 17.33 -0.36
N SER A 262 6.69 18.53 -0.91
CA SER A 262 6.31 19.75 -0.17
C SER A 262 4.79 19.83 -0.06
N VAL A 263 4.30 20.59 0.93
CA VAL A 263 2.85 20.82 1.11
C VAL A 263 2.23 21.44 -0.16
N LYS A 264 2.95 22.37 -0.80
CA LYS A 264 2.57 22.95 -2.09
C LYS A 264 2.43 21.90 -3.21
N GLN A 265 3.32 20.92 -3.29
CA GLN A 265 3.23 19.85 -4.30
C GLN A 265 2.09 18.88 -3.99
N LEU A 266 1.84 18.57 -2.71
CA LEU A 266 0.68 17.78 -2.29
C LEU A 266 -0.62 18.47 -2.72
N ASN A 267 -0.79 19.76 -2.45
CA ASN A 267 -1.99 20.51 -2.84
C ASN A 267 -2.28 20.36 -4.34
N LYS A 268 -1.26 20.46 -5.21
CA LYS A 268 -1.40 20.25 -6.66
C LYS A 268 -1.87 18.83 -7.01
N LYS A 269 -1.28 17.81 -6.37
CA LYS A 269 -1.68 16.41 -6.59
C LYS A 269 -3.12 16.16 -6.14
N LEU A 270 -3.53 16.75 -5.03
CA LEU A 270 -4.90 16.62 -4.55
C LEU A 270 -5.89 17.38 -5.44
N GLN A 271 -5.52 18.53 -6.01
CA GLN A 271 -6.38 19.27 -6.96
C GLN A 271 -6.73 18.40 -8.17
N GLU A 272 -5.74 17.69 -8.72
CA GLU A 272 -5.93 16.70 -9.80
C GLU A 272 -6.87 15.57 -9.35
N MET A 273 -6.62 14.97 -8.18
CA MET A 273 -7.37 13.80 -7.69
C MET A 273 -8.82 14.12 -7.30
N TYR A 274 -9.09 15.29 -6.73
CA TYR A 274 -10.42 15.73 -6.33
C TYR A 274 -11.15 16.52 -7.43
N SER A 275 -10.50 16.77 -8.57
CA SER A 275 -11.04 17.58 -9.66
C SER A 275 -11.56 18.96 -9.19
N THR A 276 -10.81 19.60 -8.30
CA THR A 276 -11.14 20.92 -7.72
C THR A 276 -9.97 21.88 -7.83
N GLN A 277 -10.25 23.17 -8.03
CA GLN A 277 -9.22 24.17 -8.31
C GLN A 277 -8.57 24.75 -7.04
N ASN A 278 -9.19 24.60 -5.86
CA ASN A 278 -8.76 25.32 -4.64
C ASN A 278 -8.53 24.36 -3.47
N ILE A 279 -7.40 23.65 -3.43
CA ILE A 279 -7.00 22.86 -2.25
C ILE A 279 -5.90 23.56 -1.48
N ARG A 280 -6.12 23.70 -0.18
CA ARG A 280 -5.10 24.15 0.76
C ARG A 280 -5.15 23.29 2.02
N VAL A 281 -4.18 22.38 2.18
CA VAL A 281 -4.14 21.46 3.32
C VAL A 281 -3.71 22.13 4.62
N LEU A 282 -2.78 23.10 4.56
CA LEU A 282 -2.28 23.86 5.71
C LEU A 282 -2.41 25.37 5.46
N ALA A 283 -2.51 26.15 6.55
CA ALA A 283 -2.67 27.61 6.51
C ALA A 283 -1.59 28.34 5.68
N ASP A 284 -0.39 27.79 5.60
CA ASP A 284 0.71 28.23 4.73
C ASP A 284 1.70 27.07 4.52
N ASP A 285 2.85 27.35 3.91
CA ASP A 285 3.87 26.34 3.60
C ASP A 285 4.67 25.88 4.83
N CYS A 286 4.45 26.44 6.03
CA CYS A 286 5.10 26.07 7.29
C CYS A 286 6.62 25.81 7.18
N ASN A 287 7.28 26.69 6.40
CA ASN A 287 8.72 26.65 6.12
C ASN A 287 9.20 25.35 5.41
N ALA A 288 8.45 24.83 4.44
CA ALA A 288 8.79 23.58 3.72
C ALA A 288 10.13 23.60 2.96
N GLN A 289 10.69 24.78 2.70
CA GLN A 289 11.97 24.93 2.01
C GLN A 289 13.17 25.04 2.97
N SER A 290 12.94 24.92 4.28
CA SER A 290 14.00 25.03 5.28
C SER A 290 15.00 23.89 5.19
N GLN A 291 16.25 24.15 5.61
CA GLN A 291 17.26 23.11 5.78
C GLN A 291 16.78 22.02 6.75
N LYS A 292 16.09 22.42 7.84
CA LYS A 292 15.50 21.48 8.80
C LYS A 292 14.48 20.53 8.16
N THR A 293 13.70 21.00 7.18
CA THR A 293 12.81 20.13 6.39
C THR A 293 13.59 19.05 5.67
N GLN A 294 14.69 19.41 5.00
CA GLN A 294 15.52 18.44 4.26
C GLN A 294 16.17 17.43 5.19
N GLU A 295 16.69 17.88 6.34
CA GLU A 295 17.29 17.03 7.36
C GLU A 295 16.30 16.00 7.91
N VAL A 296 15.11 16.44 8.32
CA VAL A 296 14.06 15.57 8.87
C VAL A 296 13.55 14.60 7.82
N LEU A 297 13.28 15.07 6.59
CA LEU A 297 12.87 14.20 5.48
C LEU A 297 13.93 13.16 5.13
N SER A 298 15.21 13.55 5.10
CA SER A 298 16.31 12.62 4.87
C SER A 298 16.34 11.56 5.96
N ALA A 299 16.18 11.94 7.23
CA ALA A 299 16.17 10.99 8.33
C ALA A 299 15.00 10.00 8.26
N ILE A 300 13.78 10.47 7.91
CA ILE A 300 12.62 9.59 7.70
C ILE A 300 12.86 8.62 6.54
N LYS A 301 13.40 9.12 5.41
CA LYS A 301 13.73 8.27 4.26
C LYS A 301 14.77 7.21 4.62
N GLN A 302 15.76 7.55 5.45
CA GLN A 302 16.75 6.59 5.94
C GLN A 302 16.13 5.54 6.87
N ASP A 303 15.28 5.93 7.84
CA ASP A 303 14.58 4.97 8.70
C ASP A 303 13.73 4.00 7.88
N LEU A 304 12.98 4.51 6.90
CA LEU A 304 12.16 3.68 6.03
C LEU A 304 13.01 2.75 5.19
N TYR A 305 14.09 3.26 4.60
CA TYR A 305 15.06 2.46 3.88
C TYR A 305 15.58 1.35 4.79
N SER A 306 16.15 1.65 5.95
CA SER A 306 16.64 0.66 6.91
C SER A 306 15.56 -0.33 7.32
N ALA A 307 14.34 0.11 7.62
CA ALA A 307 13.27 -0.78 8.03
C ALA A 307 12.82 -1.72 6.90
N PHE A 308 12.74 -1.25 5.66
CA PHE A 308 12.45 -2.12 4.51
C PHE A 308 13.65 -3.00 4.16
N TRP A 309 14.88 -2.47 4.30
CA TRP A 309 16.12 -3.21 4.12
C TRP A 309 16.32 -4.30 5.16
N ASP A 310 15.93 -4.11 6.42
CA ASP A 310 15.95 -5.16 7.45
C ASP A 310 14.91 -6.23 7.15
N LEU A 311 13.75 -5.85 6.61
CA LEU A 311 12.75 -6.81 6.14
C LEU A 311 13.29 -7.65 4.98
N ILE A 312 14.02 -6.99 4.08
CA ILE A 312 14.67 -7.55 2.92
C ILE A 312 15.95 -8.33 3.31
N LEU A 313 16.69 -7.91 4.34
CA LEU A 313 17.87 -8.56 4.91
C LEU A 313 17.47 -9.80 5.70
N ASN A 314 16.36 -9.79 6.42
CA ASN A 314 15.81 -11.01 7.01
C ASN A 314 15.46 -12.05 5.92
N LEU A 315 15.14 -11.59 4.70
CA LEU A 315 15.05 -12.42 3.49
C LEU A 315 16.44 -12.79 2.91
N TYR A 316 17.41 -11.86 2.84
CA TYR A 316 18.75 -12.04 2.26
C TYR A 316 19.77 -12.74 3.18
N HIS A 317 19.55 -12.77 4.49
CA HIS A 317 20.40 -13.44 5.48
C HIS A 317 20.46 -14.95 5.20
N GLN A 318 19.48 -15.47 4.46
CA GLN A 318 19.45 -16.84 3.95
C GLN A 318 20.29 -17.03 2.66
N VAL A 319 20.78 -15.97 2.01
CA VAL A 319 21.24 -16.02 0.59
C VAL A 319 22.62 -15.37 0.29
N LEU A 320 23.10 -14.34 1.02
CA LEU A 320 24.33 -13.58 0.62
C LEU A 320 25.50 -13.56 1.65
N PRO A 321 26.77 -13.80 1.22
CA PRO A 321 27.97 -13.70 2.05
C PRO A 321 28.33 -12.28 2.53
N SER A 322 29.00 -12.18 3.68
CA SER A 322 29.31 -10.94 4.43
C SER A 322 30.09 -9.86 3.66
N ASP A 323 31.02 -10.25 2.78
CA ASP A 323 31.92 -9.27 2.15
C ASP A 323 31.27 -8.54 0.96
N LYS A 324 30.38 -9.22 0.22
CA LYS A 324 29.57 -8.58 -0.83
C LYS A 324 28.55 -7.59 -0.23
N ARG A 325 28.08 -7.87 0.99
CA ARG A 325 27.18 -7.02 1.78
C ARG A 325 27.81 -5.65 2.07
N LYS A 326 29.03 -5.65 2.64
CA LYS A 326 29.74 -4.41 3.02
C LYS A 326 30.00 -3.47 1.84
N ASN A 327 30.30 -4.01 0.66
CA ASN A 327 30.55 -3.19 -0.53
C ASN A 327 29.26 -2.56 -1.08
N LEU A 328 28.15 -3.30 -1.09
CA LEU A 328 26.86 -2.78 -1.55
C LEU A 328 26.32 -1.70 -0.60
N ASP A 329 26.43 -1.91 0.71
CA ASP A 329 26.04 -0.93 1.74
C ASP A 329 26.83 0.38 1.60
N LYS A 330 28.13 0.28 1.30
CA LYS A 330 29.03 1.42 1.14
C LYS A 330 28.68 2.27 -0.09
N GLU A 331 28.47 1.64 -1.25
CA GLU A 331 28.11 2.36 -2.48
C GLU A 331 26.70 2.96 -2.40
N THR A 332 25.74 2.24 -1.82
CA THR A 332 24.37 2.75 -1.66
C THR A 332 24.31 3.92 -0.68
N THR A 333 25.03 3.82 0.44
CA THR A 333 25.17 4.91 1.42
C THR A 333 25.82 6.15 0.80
N LYS A 334 26.80 5.98 -0.10
CA LYS A 334 27.49 7.07 -0.81
C LYS A 334 26.55 7.81 -1.76
N VAL A 335 25.69 7.09 -2.49
CA VAL A 335 24.67 7.70 -3.36
C VAL A 335 23.63 8.45 -2.53
N MET A 336 23.14 7.84 -1.44
CA MET A 336 22.12 8.44 -0.57
C MET A 336 22.61 9.68 0.20
N LYS A 337 23.91 9.75 0.52
CA LYS A 337 24.53 10.93 1.18
C LYS A 337 25.05 11.98 0.19
N SER A 338 24.92 11.74 -1.12
CA SER A 338 25.41 12.68 -2.12
C SER A 338 24.59 13.97 -2.12
N ARG A 339 25.27 15.11 -1.96
CA ARG A 339 24.68 16.46 -2.09
C ARG A 339 24.40 16.85 -3.55
N ASN A 340 24.96 16.09 -4.50
CA ASN A 340 24.86 16.36 -5.94
C ASN A 340 23.68 15.63 -6.60
N VAL A 341 23.01 14.71 -5.88
CA VAL A 341 21.86 13.97 -6.38
C VAL A 341 20.57 14.61 -5.85
N ASN A 342 19.61 14.88 -6.74
CA ASN A 342 18.32 15.45 -6.34
C ASN A 342 17.47 14.40 -5.61
N GLN A 343 17.53 14.43 -4.29
CA GLN A 343 16.80 13.51 -3.41
C GLN A 343 15.27 13.61 -3.50
N GLY A 344 14.73 14.69 -4.08
CA GLY A 344 13.31 14.85 -4.37
C GLY A 344 12.84 14.09 -5.62
N LYS A 345 13.77 13.54 -6.41
CA LYS A 345 13.49 12.74 -7.61
C LYS A 345 13.95 11.28 -7.51
N LEU A 346 14.60 10.89 -6.41
CA LEU A 346 14.99 9.51 -6.16
C LEU A 346 13.76 8.64 -5.98
N GLN A 347 13.63 7.60 -6.80
CA GLN A 347 12.66 6.52 -6.61
C GLN A 347 13.39 5.25 -6.20
N LEU A 348 12.85 4.53 -5.22
CA LEU A 348 13.32 3.19 -4.89
C LEU A 348 12.66 2.21 -5.87
N GLY A 349 13.47 1.57 -6.72
CA GLY A 349 13.02 0.47 -7.58
C GLY A 349 12.95 -0.84 -6.81
N SER A 350 12.30 -1.85 -7.40
CA SER A 350 12.50 -3.25 -7.01
C SER A 350 13.99 -3.60 -7.10
N ILE A 351 14.54 -4.31 -6.11
CA ILE A 351 15.91 -4.83 -6.22
C ILE A 351 15.81 -6.14 -7.00
N GLU A 352 15.93 -6.02 -8.32
CA GLU A 352 16.06 -7.15 -9.22
C GLU A 352 17.55 -7.46 -9.36
N ILE A 353 17.98 -8.66 -8.96
CA ILE A 353 19.35 -9.12 -9.21
C ILE A 353 19.37 -9.63 -10.64
N ILE A 354 20.04 -8.87 -11.51
CA ILE A 354 20.11 -9.15 -12.94
C ILE A 354 21.54 -9.57 -13.28
N GLN A 355 21.66 -10.66 -14.02
CA GLN A 355 22.93 -11.16 -14.53
C GLN A 355 22.92 -11.09 -16.06
N GLU A 356 23.91 -10.41 -16.63
CA GLU A 356 24.17 -10.49 -18.07
C GLU A 356 24.72 -11.87 -18.42
N VAL A 357 24.30 -12.41 -19.56
CA VAL A 357 24.66 -13.75 -20.04
C VAL A 357 25.06 -13.70 -21.50
N ASP A 358 26.21 -14.28 -21.85
CA ASP A 358 26.78 -14.18 -23.20
C ASP A 358 25.96 -14.93 -24.27
N SER A 359 25.29 -16.01 -23.87
CA SER A 359 24.49 -16.85 -24.76
C SER A 359 23.34 -17.55 -24.02
N THR A 360 22.36 -18.06 -24.78
CA THR A 360 21.29 -18.94 -24.25
C THR A 360 21.85 -20.23 -23.65
N LYS A 361 23.01 -20.71 -24.12
CA LYS A 361 23.72 -21.85 -23.55
C LYS A 361 24.27 -21.53 -22.15
N ASP A 362 24.87 -20.35 -21.98
CA ASP A 362 25.46 -19.94 -20.71
C ASP A 362 24.38 -19.54 -19.70
N TRP A 363 23.31 -18.90 -20.16
CA TRP A 363 22.09 -18.75 -19.38
C TRP A 363 21.58 -20.10 -18.88
N HIS A 364 21.44 -21.10 -19.75
CA HIS A 364 20.89 -22.39 -19.36
C HIS A 364 21.74 -23.10 -18.31
N LYS A 365 23.08 -23.08 -18.45
CA LYS A 365 24.00 -23.58 -17.41
C LYS A 365 23.80 -22.86 -16.08
N LEU A 366 23.69 -21.53 -16.11
CA LEU A 366 23.47 -20.70 -14.92
C LEU A 366 22.12 -21.02 -14.28
N PHE A 367 21.06 -21.10 -15.08
CA PHE A 367 19.71 -21.44 -14.65
C PHE A 367 19.69 -22.81 -13.97
N VAL A 368 20.20 -23.86 -14.61
CA VAL A 368 20.23 -25.22 -14.03
C VAL A 368 20.98 -25.23 -12.70
N LYS A 369 22.15 -24.60 -12.64
CA LYS A 369 22.95 -24.54 -11.42
C LYS A 369 22.22 -23.81 -10.29
N ALA A 370 21.71 -22.62 -10.56
CA ALA A 370 20.95 -21.82 -9.58
C ALA A 370 19.66 -22.52 -9.12
N TYR A 371 19.02 -23.26 -10.05
CA TYR A 371 17.78 -23.97 -9.79
C TYR A 371 17.99 -25.19 -8.87
N GLU A 372 18.99 -26.00 -9.18
CA GLU A 372 19.31 -27.21 -8.43
C GLU A 372 19.97 -26.88 -7.08
N GLN A 373 20.99 -26.01 -7.06
CA GLN A 373 21.85 -25.78 -5.89
C GLN A 373 21.31 -24.70 -4.95
N ASP A 374 20.77 -23.60 -5.48
CA ASP A 374 20.50 -22.39 -4.69
C ASP A 374 19.01 -22.13 -4.46
N SER A 375 18.12 -22.94 -5.04
CA SER A 375 16.66 -22.72 -5.00
C SER A 375 16.23 -21.37 -5.61
N LEU A 376 16.98 -20.87 -6.58
CA LEU A 376 16.71 -19.64 -7.32
C LEU A 376 16.34 -19.95 -8.77
N SER A 377 15.67 -19.00 -9.43
CA SER A 377 15.27 -19.14 -10.83
C SER A 377 15.76 -17.92 -11.63
N CYS A 378 16.71 -18.11 -12.54
CA CYS A 378 17.25 -17.05 -13.41
C CYS A 378 16.35 -16.94 -14.65
N MET A 379 15.37 -16.04 -14.60
CA MET A 379 14.36 -15.83 -15.64
C MET A 379 14.97 -15.02 -16.80
N LEU A 380 15.10 -15.64 -17.98
CA LEU A 380 15.66 -15.02 -19.17
C LEU A 380 14.78 -13.89 -19.72
N SER A 381 15.40 -12.79 -20.14
CA SER A 381 14.76 -11.59 -20.71
C SER A 381 15.74 -10.81 -21.61
N HIS A 382 15.24 -9.79 -22.32
CA HIS A 382 16.07 -8.84 -23.06
C HIS A 382 16.63 -7.75 -22.15
N ALA A 383 17.79 -7.19 -22.53
CA ALA A 383 18.52 -6.24 -21.70
C ALA A 383 17.76 -4.92 -21.41
N THR A 384 17.01 -4.42 -22.40
CA THR A 384 16.20 -3.20 -22.25
C THR A 384 15.11 -3.34 -21.18
N ASP A 385 14.66 -4.56 -20.94
CA ASP A 385 13.45 -4.81 -20.16
C ASP A 385 13.78 -5.11 -18.69
N ALA A 386 14.90 -5.81 -18.42
CA ALA A 386 15.31 -6.03 -17.03
C ALA A 386 15.89 -4.75 -16.38
N THR A 387 16.51 -3.84 -17.14
CA THR A 387 17.10 -2.60 -16.55
C THR A 387 16.26 -1.34 -16.74
N GLY A 388 15.25 -1.35 -17.62
CA GLY A 388 14.46 -0.17 -17.95
C GLY A 388 15.26 0.97 -18.61
N LEU A 389 16.47 0.69 -19.10
CA LEU A 389 17.37 1.66 -19.74
C LEU A 389 17.61 1.30 -21.21
N ALA A 390 17.72 2.32 -22.06
CA ALA A 390 18.06 2.15 -23.47
C ALA A 390 19.52 1.67 -23.62
N TYR A 391 19.70 0.65 -24.46
CA TYR A 391 20.92 -0.14 -24.61
C TYR A 391 22.08 0.63 -25.26
N THR A 392 23.31 0.46 -24.75
CA THR A 392 24.55 0.90 -25.41
C THR A 392 25.17 -0.25 -26.20
N SER A 393 25.66 0.00 -27.41
CA SER A 393 26.17 -1.06 -28.30
C SER A 393 27.42 -1.75 -27.72
N GLY A 394 27.37 -3.08 -27.56
CA GLY A 394 28.55 -3.89 -27.22
C GLY A 394 28.31 -5.13 -26.34
N THR A 395 27.13 -5.30 -25.76
CA THR A 395 26.79 -6.43 -24.87
C THR A 395 25.92 -7.49 -25.60
N SER A 396 25.61 -8.63 -24.98
CA SER A 396 24.95 -9.79 -25.64
C SER A 396 23.44 -9.63 -25.95
N GLY A 397 22.82 -8.55 -25.45
CA GLY A 397 21.39 -8.26 -25.48
C GLY A 397 20.54 -9.08 -24.50
N ARG A 398 21.12 -10.07 -23.82
CA ARG A 398 20.40 -11.07 -23.00
C ARG A 398 20.76 -10.93 -21.53
N MET A 399 19.74 -10.90 -20.68
CA MET A 399 19.91 -10.83 -19.23
C MET A 399 18.96 -11.81 -18.55
N CYS A 400 19.28 -12.22 -17.32
CA CYS A 400 18.32 -12.92 -16.50
C CYS A 400 18.14 -12.28 -15.13
N ALA A 401 16.90 -12.24 -14.69
CA ALA A 401 16.53 -11.78 -13.36
C ALA A 401 16.37 -12.98 -12.42
N PHE A 402 17.00 -12.94 -11.26
CA PHE A 402 16.80 -13.96 -10.24
C PHE A 402 15.44 -13.78 -9.55
N GLN A 403 14.65 -14.82 -9.58
CA GLN A 403 13.32 -14.93 -8.99
C GLN A 403 13.31 -16.06 -7.95
N LYS A 404 12.43 -15.91 -6.95
CA LYS A 404 12.13 -16.99 -6.00
C LYS A 404 11.45 -18.14 -6.72
N GLN A 405 11.72 -19.37 -6.31
CA GLN A 405 11.03 -20.53 -6.86
C GLN A 405 9.62 -20.66 -6.28
N LYS A 406 8.65 -20.99 -7.14
CA LYS A 406 7.22 -21.12 -6.82
C LYS A 406 6.82 -22.17 -5.77
N HIS A 407 7.73 -23.04 -5.34
CA HIS A 407 7.46 -24.02 -4.27
C HIS A 407 7.67 -23.44 -2.87
N LEU A 408 8.29 -22.26 -2.80
CA LEU A 408 8.53 -21.56 -1.54
C LEU A 408 7.21 -21.02 -0.97
N PRO A 409 7.08 -20.91 0.36
CA PRO A 409 5.89 -20.37 1.01
C PRO A 409 5.55 -18.97 0.50
N GLY A 410 4.26 -18.74 0.21
CA GLY A 410 3.76 -17.44 -0.26
C GLY A 410 3.98 -17.15 -1.75
N SER A 411 4.32 -18.16 -2.56
CA SER A 411 4.36 -18.05 -4.02
C SER A 411 3.01 -17.58 -4.59
N ASP A 412 3.03 -16.62 -5.51
CA ASP A 412 1.88 -16.18 -6.30
C ASP A 412 1.81 -16.88 -7.67
N VAL A 413 2.52 -17.98 -7.86
CA VAL A 413 2.55 -18.73 -9.13
C VAL A 413 2.23 -20.20 -8.91
N SER A 414 1.27 -20.71 -9.68
CA SER A 414 0.78 -22.08 -9.65
C SER A 414 1.80 -23.09 -10.20
N ALA A 415 1.50 -24.38 -10.07
CA ALA A 415 2.29 -25.46 -10.63
C ALA A 415 2.40 -25.35 -12.17
N GLN A 416 1.37 -24.96 -12.89
CA GLN A 416 1.43 -24.83 -14.36
C GLN A 416 1.99 -23.48 -14.86
N GLY A 417 2.26 -22.55 -13.94
CA GLY A 417 2.83 -21.24 -14.25
C GLY A 417 1.82 -20.08 -14.26
N TYR A 418 0.55 -20.32 -13.94
CA TYR A 418 -0.44 -19.25 -13.81
C TYR A 418 -0.12 -18.38 -12.60
N ARG A 419 -0.35 -17.08 -12.74
CA ARG A 419 -0.37 -16.18 -11.59
C ARG A 419 -1.63 -16.46 -10.77
N CYS A 420 -1.46 -16.65 -9.47
CA CYS A 420 -2.54 -16.89 -8.56
C CYS A 420 -3.39 -15.62 -8.40
N PHE A 421 -4.70 -15.79 -8.47
CA PHE A 421 -5.69 -14.74 -8.41
C PHE A 421 -6.32 -14.69 -7.01
N GLY A 422 -6.17 -13.55 -6.32
CA GLY A 422 -6.84 -13.29 -5.03
C GLY A 422 -6.32 -14.09 -3.84
N GLN A 423 -5.38 -15.02 -4.02
CA GLN A 423 -4.73 -15.76 -2.94
C GLN A 423 -3.36 -16.28 -3.39
N ALA A 424 -2.42 -16.45 -2.46
CA ALA A 424 -1.16 -17.15 -2.74
C ALA A 424 -1.33 -18.67 -2.72
N CYS A 425 -0.34 -19.38 -3.27
CA CYS A 425 -0.24 -20.83 -3.14
C CYS A 425 -0.24 -21.27 -1.68
N GLY A 426 -1.14 -22.19 -1.34
CA GLY A 426 -1.25 -22.72 0.01
C GLY A 426 -2.30 -23.81 0.14
N LYS A 427 -2.39 -24.40 1.34
CA LYS A 427 -3.49 -25.30 1.70
C LYS A 427 -4.69 -24.46 2.08
N HIS A 428 -5.71 -24.43 1.22
CA HIS A 428 -6.95 -23.70 1.46
C HIS A 428 -8.12 -24.66 1.65
N ASN A 429 -9.11 -24.25 2.43
CA ASN A 429 -10.37 -24.98 2.65
C ASN A 429 -10.18 -26.43 3.11
N GLU A 430 -9.22 -26.66 4.02
CA GLU A 430 -8.87 -27.97 4.59
C GLU A 430 -8.52 -29.05 3.55
N LYS A 431 -8.17 -28.64 2.32
CA LYS A 431 -7.71 -29.58 1.30
C LYS A 431 -6.33 -30.14 1.68
N PRO A 432 -6.08 -31.43 1.40
CA PRO A 432 -4.81 -32.05 1.76
C PRO A 432 -3.65 -31.54 0.89
N TYR A 433 -3.95 -30.91 -0.25
CA TYR A 433 -2.98 -30.40 -1.22
C TYR A 433 -2.93 -28.85 -1.25
N SER A 434 -1.81 -28.32 -1.74
CA SER A 434 -1.58 -26.90 -1.99
C SER A 434 -2.15 -26.50 -3.36
N TRP A 435 -2.87 -25.38 -3.43
CA TRP A 435 -3.51 -24.89 -4.66
C TRP A 435 -3.75 -23.37 -4.61
N CYS A 436 -4.11 -22.77 -5.75
CA CYS A 436 -4.59 -21.39 -5.81
C CYS A 436 -5.63 -21.19 -6.92
N TYR A 437 -6.48 -20.17 -6.81
CA TYR A 437 -7.27 -19.71 -7.95
C TYR A 437 -6.37 -19.06 -8.99
N ILE A 438 -6.69 -19.21 -10.28
CA ILE A 438 -5.92 -18.67 -11.41
C ILE A 438 -6.75 -17.68 -12.24
N SER A 439 -8.03 -17.50 -11.92
CA SER A 439 -8.91 -16.54 -12.57
C SER A 439 -10.00 -16.03 -11.61
N ALA A 440 -10.63 -14.91 -11.96
CA ALA A 440 -11.78 -14.37 -11.24
C ALA A 440 -13.01 -15.31 -11.29
N ASN A 441 -13.06 -16.22 -12.27
CA ASN A 441 -14.14 -17.20 -12.41
C ASN A 441 -13.97 -18.42 -11.50
N LYS A 442 -13.00 -18.38 -10.57
CA LYS A 442 -12.67 -19.47 -9.65
C LYS A 442 -12.11 -20.71 -10.34
N ASP A 443 -11.53 -20.55 -11.53
CA ASP A 443 -10.61 -21.57 -12.08
C ASP A 443 -9.44 -21.70 -11.11
N TRP A 444 -8.92 -22.91 -10.92
CA TRP A 444 -7.86 -23.18 -9.95
C TRP A 444 -6.80 -24.10 -10.54
N ASP A 445 -5.60 -24.02 -9.98
CA ASP A 445 -4.50 -24.92 -10.30
C ASP A 445 -3.77 -25.36 -9.03
N TYR A 446 -3.11 -26.51 -9.10
CA TYR A 446 -2.28 -27.02 -8.02
C TYR A 446 -1.09 -26.09 -7.79
N CYS A 447 -0.55 -26.11 -6.58
CA CYS A 447 0.69 -25.45 -6.23
C CYS A 447 1.73 -26.47 -5.82
N CYS A 448 2.97 -26.19 -6.17
CA CYS A 448 4.08 -27.04 -5.77
C CYS A 448 4.44 -26.82 -4.31
N THR A 449 4.63 -27.89 -3.56
CA THR A 449 5.21 -27.84 -2.21
C THR A 449 6.71 -28.17 -2.21
N GLU A 450 7.22 -28.66 -3.33
CA GLU A 450 8.62 -28.99 -3.56
C GLU A 450 9.07 -28.49 -4.93
N LYS A 451 10.40 -28.47 -5.16
CA LYS A 451 10.98 -28.11 -6.45
C LYS A 451 10.36 -28.92 -7.59
N CYS A 452 10.32 -28.32 -8.77
CA CYS A 452 9.97 -29.05 -9.98
C CYS A 452 11.02 -30.11 -10.26
N MET A 453 10.63 -31.38 -10.28
CA MET A 453 11.49 -32.51 -10.60
C MET A 453 11.79 -32.54 -12.10
N LYS A 454 12.82 -33.31 -12.49
CA LYS A 454 13.29 -33.43 -13.89
C LYS A 454 12.24 -34.00 -14.84
N ASP A 455 11.25 -34.71 -14.32
CA ASP A 455 10.10 -35.23 -15.07
C ASP A 455 8.91 -34.26 -15.14
N TYR A 456 9.11 -32.98 -14.78
CA TYR A 456 8.09 -31.94 -14.77
C TYR A 456 6.93 -32.19 -13.82
N LYS A 457 7.23 -32.80 -12.68
CA LYS A 457 6.28 -32.98 -11.59
C LYS A 457 6.76 -32.31 -10.33
N CYS A 458 5.83 -31.93 -9.49
CA CYS A 458 6.13 -31.48 -8.13
C CYS A 458 5.15 -32.12 -7.16
N ALA A 459 5.58 -32.30 -5.91
CA ALA A 459 4.67 -32.68 -4.85
C ALA A 459 3.61 -31.59 -4.67
N ARG A 460 2.34 -32.00 -4.49
CA ARG A 460 1.24 -31.07 -4.19
C ARG A 460 0.85 -31.09 -2.71
N GLY A 461 1.57 -31.82 -1.86
CA GLY A 461 1.43 -31.79 -0.39
C GLY A 461 0.43 -32.78 0.22
N ASP A 462 -0.20 -33.64 -0.59
CA ASP A 462 -1.11 -34.73 -0.19
C ASP A 462 -0.57 -36.14 -0.49
N GLY A 463 0.73 -36.26 -0.78
CA GLY A 463 1.35 -37.50 -1.26
C GLY A 463 1.22 -37.73 -2.78
N GLY A 464 0.46 -36.90 -3.48
CA GLY A 464 0.37 -36.88 -4.94
C GLY A 464 1.34 -35.90 -5.60
N THR A 465 1.38 -35.96 -6.93
CA THR A 465 2.16 -35.04 -7.78
C THR A 465 1.26 -34.26 -8.72
N ALA A 466 1.71 -33.08 -9.14
CA ALA A 466 1.10 -32.25 -10.17
C ALA A 466 2.12 -31.91 -11.26
N THR A 467 1.66 -31.74 -12.49
CA THR A 467 2.48 -31.23 -13.60
C THR A 467 2.98 -29.83 -13.27
N CYS A 468 4.25 -29.57 -13.54
CA CYS A 468 4.94 -28.40 -13.07
C CYS A 468 5.85 -27.75 -14.13
N SER A 469 5.79 -26.42 -14.25
CA SER A 469 6.72 -25.62 -15.06
C SER A 469 7.55 -24.63 -14.22
N PRO A 470 8.89 -24.72 -14.19
CA PRO A 470 9.71 -23.72 -13.50
C PRO A 470 9.55 -22.31 -14.13
N GLN A 471 9.99 -21.26 -13.44
CA GLN A 471 9.98 -19.88 -13.95
C GLN A 471 11.33 -19.55 -14.60
N TYR A 472 11.47 -19.77 -15.90
CA TYR A 472 12.80 -19.77 -16.53
C TYR A 472 12.96 -18.76 -17.68
N SER A 473 11.88 -18.31 -18.31
CA SER A 473 11.97 -17.40 -19.46
C SER A 473 10.76 -16.48 -19.57
N SER A 474 11.01 -15.27 -20.04
CA SER A 474 10.01 -14.30 -20.50
C SER A 474 10.11 -14.03 -22.00
N VAL A 475 10.90 -14.84 -22.72
CA VAL A 475 11.10 -14.73 -24.16
C VAL A 475 10.79 -16.05 -24.87
N THR A 476 10.20 -15.94 -26.06
CA THR A 476 9.78 -17.07 -26.91
C THR A 476 10.96 -17.65 -27.71
N VAL A 477 10.76 -18.78 -28.38
CA VAL A 477 11.76 -19.39 -29.28
C VAL A 477 12.17 -18.47 -30.43
N LYS A 478 11.27 -17.57 -30.85
CA LYS A 478 11.54 -16.52 -31.85
C LYS A 478 12.10 -15.23 -31.24
N GLY A 479 12.30 -15.20 -29.93
CA GLY A 479 12.80 -14.05 -29.19
C GLY A 479 11.77 -12.93 -28.99
N HIS A 480 10.48 -13.21 -29.19
CA HIS A 480 9.42 -12.26 -28.84
C HIS A 480 9.26 -12.21 -27.31
N GLN A 481 8.89 -11.05 -26.81
CA GLN A 481 8.65 -10.85 -25.39
C GLN A 481 7.28 -11.42 -25.01
N CYS A 482 7.24 -12.16 -23.91
CA CYS A 482 6.01 -12.62 -23.29
C CYS A 482 5.38 -11.50 -22.46
N ARG A 483 4.06 -11.56 -22.30
CA ARG A 483 3.32 -10.72 -21.36
C ARG A 483 3.89 -10.90 -19.95
N ALA A 484 4.05 -9.82 -19.21
CA ALA A 484 4.65 -9.88 -17.87
C ALA A 484 3.84 -10.73 -16.88
N ASP A 485 2.51 -10.77 -17.03
CA ASP A 485 1.59 -11.58 -16.24
C ASP A 485 1.36 -12.99 -16.81
N PHE A 486 2.03 -13.33 -17.92
CA PHE A 486 1.94 -14.63 -18.58
C PHE A 486 3.29 -15.03 -19.20
N PRO A 487 4.34 -15.26 -18.38
CA PRO A 487 5.67 -15.67 -18.86
C PRO A 487 5.66 -17.09 -19.47
N CYS A 488 6.80 -17.64 -19.86
CA CYS A 488 6.83 -19.01 -20.38
C CYS A 488 6.41 -20.04 -19.32
N GLY A 489 5.42 -20.87 -19.65
CA GLY A 489 4.85 -21.89 -18.76
C GLY A 489 4.07 -22.96 -19.54
N LEU A 490 3.61 -24.00 -18.83
CA LEU A 490 2.83 -25.08 -19.45
C LEU A 490 1.36 -24.69 -19.59
N TYR A 491 0.79 -24.01 -18.59
CA TYR A 491 -0.58 -23.52 -18.62
C TYR A 491 -1.63 -24.58 -18.99
N HIS A 492 -1.47 -25.81 -18.49
CA HIS A 492 -2.26 -27.00 -18.80
C HIS A 492 -2.08 -27.58 -20.22
N GLN A 493 -1.05 -27.15 -20.96
CA GLN A 493 -0.67 -27.72 -22.25
C GLN A 493 0.48 -28.72 -22.11
N SER A 494 0.72 -29.53 -23.15
CA SER A 494 1.88 -30.43 -23.25
C SER A 494 3.18 -29.73 -23.66
N TYR A 495 3.08 -28.45 -24.05
CA TYR A 495 4.16 -27.61 -24.52
C TYR A 495 4.25 -26.29 -23.74
N TYR A 496 5.44 -25.70 -23.72
CA TYR A 496 5.70 -24.42 -23.11
C TYR A 496 5.37 -23.30 -24.09
N TRP A 497 4.65 -22.30 -23.62
CA TRP A 497 4.22 -21.16 -24.43
C TRP A 497 3.94 -19.93 -23.56
N CYS A 498 3.70 -18.80 -24.22
CA CYS A 498 3.22 -17.60 -23.58
C CYS A 498 2.38 -16.74 -24.53
N TYR A 499 1.59 -15.81 -23.99
CA TYR A 499 1.01 -14.72 -24.77
C TYR A 499 2.08 -13.66 -25.04
N THR A 500 2.15 -13.18 -26.27
CA THR A 500 3.06 -12.09 -26.68
C THR A 500 2.38 -10.73 -26.62
N ASP A 501 1.05 -10.69 -26.55
CA ASP A 501 0.28 -9.46 -26.36
C ASP A 501 -1.10 -9.69 -25.69
N TYR A 502 -1.87 -8.61 -25.54
CA TYR A 502 -3.24 -8.65 -24.98
C TYR A 502 -4.32 -8.94 -26.02
N LYS A 503 -3.95 -9.15 -27.30
CA LYS A 503 -4.85 -9.61 -28.37
C LYS A 503 -4.89 -11.13 -28.47
N GLN A 504 -4.31 -11.82 -27.49
CA GLN A 504 -4.21 -13.27 -27.40
C GLN A 504 -3.29 -13.88 -28.48
N ASN A 505 -2.38 -13.09 -29.07
CA ASN A 505 -1.30 -13.67 -29.85
C ASN A 505 -0.36 -14.43 -28.92
N TRP A 506 0.10 -15.59 -29.36
CA TRP A 506 0.94 -16.48 -28.57
C TRP A 506 2.06 -17.08 -29.41
N ASP A 507 3.12 -17.53 -28.75
CA ASP A 507 4.24 -18.20 -29.40
C ASP A 507 4.86 -19.25 -28.46
N TYR A 508 5.62 -20.18 -29.04
CA TYR A 508 6.24 -21.26 -28.28
C TYR A 508 7.42 -20.76 -27.43
N CYS A 509 7.57 -21.39 -26.27
CA CYS A 509 8.73 -21.19 -25.40
C CYS A 509 9.62 -22.42 -25.41
N CYS A 510 10.92 -22.19 -25.35
CA CYS A 510 11.90 -23.25 -25.21
C CYS A 510 11.72 -23.98 -23.89
N ALA A 511 11.76 -25.30 -23.82
CA ALA A 511 11.59 -26.03 -22.57
C ALA A 511 12.74 -25.75 -21.60
N PRO A 512 12.51 -25.73 -20.28
CA PRO A 512 13.50 -25.34 -19.27
C PRO A 512 14.70 -26.29 -19.15
N HIS A 513 14.59 -27.54 -19.63
CA HIS A 513 15.72 -28.47 -19.73
C HIS A 513 16.55 -28.28 -21.00
N HIS A 514 16.20 -27.32 -21.84
CA HIS A 514 16.85 -27.06 -23.11
C HIS A 514 17.11 -25.58 -23.29
N TYR A 515 17.77 -25.24 -24.39
CA TYR A 515 18.02 -23.88 -24.78
C TYR A 515 18.04 -23.77 -26.30
N CYS A 516 17.76 -22.58 -26.82
CA CYS A 516 17.93 -22.29 -28.25
C CYS A 516 19.41 -22.38 -28.63
N GLY A 517 19.77 -23.35 -29.47
CA GLY A 517 21.15 -23.61 -29.87
C GLY A 517 21.21 -24.52 -31.08
N LYS A 518 22.42 -24.75 -31.62
CA LYS A 518 22.62 -25.57 -32.82
C LYS A 518 22.47 -27.08 -32.55
N HIS A 519 22.90 -27.55 -31.37
CA HIS A 519 22.81 -28.98 -30.97
C HIS A 519 23.24 -29.95 -32.08
N ASP A 520 24.40 -29.68 -32.69
CA ASP A 520 24.98 -30.46 -33.80
C ASP A 520 24.27 -30.35 -35.16
N TYR A 521 23.34 -29.40 -35.31
CA TYR A 521 22.71 -29.03 -36.59
C TYR A 521 23.17 -27.65 -37.11
N SER A 522 22.87 -27.38 -38.38
CA SER A 522 23.19 -26.09 -39.03
C SER A 522 22.28 -24.94 -38.59
N TYR A 523 21.11 -25.25 -38.03
CA TYR A 523 20.09 -24.30 -37.58
C TYR A 523 19.95 -24.31 -36.05
N GLN A 524 19.45 -23.20 -35.48
CA GLN A 524 19.14 -23.15 -34.05
C GLN A 524 17.74 -23.71 -33.79
N TRP A 525 17.60 -24.54 -32.76
CA TRP A 525 16.32 -25.11 -32.37
C TRP A 525 16.30 -25.43 -30.87
N CYS A 526 15.12 -25.71 -30.35
CA CYS A 526 14.99 -26.38 -29.07
C CYS A 526 13.68 -27.13 -28.89
N TYR A 527 13.66 -28.01 -27.89
CA TYR A 527 12.41 -28.64 -27.45
C TYR A 527 11.46 -27.62 -26.86
N VAL A 528 10.17 -27.80 -27.10
CA VAL A 528 9.09 -26.99 -26.53
C VAL A 528 8.12 -27.84 -25.72
N GLY A 529 8.28 -29.17 -25.68
CA GLY A 529 7.43 -30.11 -24.93
C GLY A 529 8.14 -30.83 -23.77
N GLY A 530 7.35 -31.48 -22.91
CA GLY A 530 7.86 -32.18 -21.72
C GLY A 530 8.50 -33.57 -21.96
N GLN A 531 8.27 -34.21 -23.12
CA GLN A 531 8.75 -35.57 -23.43
C GLN A 531 9.58 -35.67 -24.72
N THR A 532 10.42 -34.66 -25.00
CA THR A 532 11.49 -34.65 -26.02
C THR A 532 11.10 -34.92 -27.49
N LYS A 533 9.81 -34.89 -27.86
CA LYS A 533 9.37 -35.07 -29.26
C LYS A 533 8.95 -33.79 -29.98
N ASP A 534 8.59 -32.74 -29.23
CA ASP A 534 8.12 -31.47 -29.81
C ASP A 534 9.24 -30.44 -29.79
N TRP A 535 9.64 -29.95 -30.97
CA TRP A 535 10.70 -28.96 -31.14
C TRP A 535 10.25 -27.81 -32.04
N GLN A 536 10.92 -26.67 -31.92
CA GLN A 536 10.71 -25.50 -32.76
C GLN A 536 12.06 -24.92 -33.20
N TYR A 537 12.07 -24.34 -34.40
CA TYR A 537 13.19 -23.51 -34.83
C TYR A 537 13.28 -22.28 -33.93
N CYS A 538 14.48 -22.00 -33.45
CA CYS A 538 14.77 -20.72 -32.82
C CYS A 538 15.04 -19.69 -33.92
N LYS A 539 14.89 -18.41 -33.58
CA LYS A 539 15.18 -17.30 -34.51
C LYS A 539 16.54 -17.52 -35.19
N ALA A 540 16.57 -17.38 -36.52
CA ALA A 540 17.81 -17.36 -37.31
C ALA A 540 18.70 -16.18 -36.93
#